data_AF-A0A7L2CAS4-F1
#
_entry.id   AF-A0A7L2CAS4-F1
#
_cell.length_a   1.000
_cell.length_b   1.000
_cell.length_c   1.000
_cell.angle_alpha   90.00
_cell.angle_beta   90.00
_cell.angle_gamma   90.00
#
_symmetry.space_group_name_H-M   'P 1'
#
loop_
_entity.id
_entity.type
_entity.pdbx_description
1 polymer ?
#
loop_
_entity_poly.entity_id
_entity_poly.type
_entity_poly.pdbx_seq_one_letter_code
_entity_poly.pdbx_strand_id
1 'polypeptide(L)'
;LQLKKLDQAVSAAHTFFVANPQHLQMREDIEKYRRMSGVKADSFQDLEATPHWEAYETGVQHYDADEYLQAVVRLEESLSEALSALEECRALCEGPWEDEDEEEKMQPGLYEAIAAHYIQVLKCRQQCVLEIATKPGRISATEDFIPSHLDLLQFAYSQVGNQTLAAECAASYLLFYPTDEPMLEKMKQYRTELGEDVAVTARQSIQHYVQRSLMEKKLIYYAVEHLGETFNDPDLWTPDELIPENLKEKYREDQEKQKQDTLDVEEREKRAGPLPFEGIAVTMDSQQMNGTQRVVFDRVLTESECRDLLRLTKAAGEAGDGYRARRSPHTPHERFEGLTVLKAMQLAQNGDVEWRDAKLFLQASEKSRRIIESYFTPGKKLHFSFTHLVCRTAIDGEQEGRMDLSHPVHADNCLLDPEGQECWKEPPAYVYRDYSGILYLNDDFQGGGLFFTEMDTVTVTAEVHPKCGRLVAFSSGKENPHGVWAVSRGRRCAIALWYTHSRQHAEQERVKAEELMEQDQPDGDKHQGTDGSSRSSSEPRAPSRAAKPAEQRQKSGLDRKQHPKVLRARDEF
;
A
#
# COMPACT_ATOMS: atom_id res chain seq x y z
N LEU A 1 6.14 -7.04 34.27
CA LEU A 1 6.01 -8.24 35.16
C LEU A 1 6.87 -8.23 36.42
N GLN A 2 8.16 -7.83 36.37
CA GLN A 2 9.04 -7.78 37.56
C GLN A 2 8.54 -6.85 38.69
N LEU A 3 7.78 -5.80 38.34
CA LEU A 3 7.21 -4.83 39.28
C LEU A 3 5.82 -5.21 39.82
N LYS A 4 5.27 -6.38 39.48
CA LYS A 4 3.90 -6.83 39.84
C LYS A 4 2.74 -5.90 39.45
N LYS A 5 2.98 -4.91 38.59
CA LYS A 5 1.94 -4.03 38.03
C LYS A 5 1.48 -4.57 36.68
N LEU A 6 0.58 -5.54 36.73
CA LEU A 6 0.18 -6.30 35.55
C LEU A 6 -0.77 -5.47 34.68
N ASP A 7 -1.78 -4.83 35.26
CA ASP A 7 -2.72 -3.97 34.54
C ASP A 7 -2.03 -2.81 33.80
N GLN A 8 -1.12 -2.09 34.48
CA GLN A 8 -0.37 -0.99 33.85
C GLN A 8 0.51 -1.46 32.69
N ALA A 9 1.03 -2.69 32.76
CA ALA A 9 1.81 -3.25 31.66
C ALA A 9 0.93 -3.62 30.47
N VAL A 10 -0.30 -4.10 30.74
CA VAL A 10 -1.28 -4.39 29.68
C VAL A 10 -1.76 -3.10 29.03
N SER A 11 -2.12 -2.07 29.79
CA SER A 11 -2.59 -0.79 29.22
C SER A 11 -1.49 -0.10 28.40
N ALA A 12 -0.24 -0.07 28.89
CA ALA A 12 0.86 0.50 28.12
C ALA A 12 1.17 -0.28 26.82
N ALA A 13 1.10 -1.62 26.87
CA ALA A 13 1.23 -2.46 25.69
C ALA A 13 0.07 -2.24 24.71
N HIS A 14 -1.14 -2.08 25.23
CA HIS A 14 -2.35 -1.83 24.44
C HIS A 14 -2.29 -0.48 23.74
N THR A 15 -1.94 0.61 24.44
CA THR A 15 -1.72 1.93 23.84
C THR A 15 -0.70 1.88 22.72
N PHE A 16 0.46 1.25 22.95
CA PHE A 16 1.47 1.13 21.91
C PHE A 16 0.96 0.33 20.71
N PHE A 17 0.18 -0.74 20.96
CA PHE A 17 -0.42 -1.56 19.90
C PHE A 17 -1.44 -0.78 19.07
N VAL A 18 -2.31 0.00 19.71
CA VAL A 18 -3.31 0.84 19.02
C VAL A 18 -2.61 1.85 18.11
N ALA A 19 -1.55 2.50 18.58
CA ALA A 19 -0.75 3.43 17.78
C ALA A 19 0.16 2.73 16.73
N ASN A 20 0.40 1.43 16.86
CA ASN A 20 1.33 0.67 15.99
C ASN A 20 0.77 -0.74 15.70
N PRO A 21 -0.38 -0.86 15.01
CA PRO A 21 -1.11 -2.12 14.87
C PRO A 21 -0.31 -3.19 14.11
N GLN A 22 0.66 -2.77 13.30
CA GLN A 22 1.52 -3.64 12.50
C GLN A 22 2.76 -4.16 13.25
N HIS A 23 2.99 -3.73 14.50
CA HIS A 23 4.12 -4.16 15.28
C HIS A 23 3.95 -5.62 15.76
N LEU A 24 4.48 -6.59 15.00
CA LEU A 24 4.33 -8.03 15.22
C LEU A 24 4.54 -8.48 16.67
N GLN A 25 5.65 -8.05 17.28
CA GLN A 25 5.98 -8.45 18.66
C GLN A 25 4.92 -7.97 19.65
N MET A 26 4.33 -6.78 19.39
CA MET A 26 3.30 -6.25 20.28
C MET A 26 1.99 -7.02 20.10
N ARG A 27 1.64 -7.41 18.87
CA ARG A 27 0.47 -8.27 18.61
C ARG A 27 0.55 -9.59 19.38
N GLU A 28 1.71 -10.25 19.34
CA GLU A 28 1.96 -11.48 20.12
C GLU A 28 1.89 -11.24 21.63
N ASP A 29 2.46 -10.12 22.11
CA ASP A 29 2.43 -9.76 23.52
C ASP A 29 0.99 -9.46 24.01
N ILE A 30 0.16 -8.82 23.19
CA ILE A 30 -1.26 -8.58 23.48
C ILE A 30 -2.04 -9.89 23.58
N GLU A 31 -1.85 -10.82 22.64
CA GLU A 31 -2.47 -12.16 22.73
C GLU A 31 -2.02 -12.92 23.97
N LYS A 32 -0.74 -12.82 24.32
CA LYS A 32 -0.20 -13.41 25.53
C LYS A 32 -0.85 -12.82 26.77
N TYR A 33 -0.98 -11.50 26.87
CA TYR A 33 -1.67 -10.84 27.99
C TYR A 33 -3.13 -11.30 28.09
N ARG A 34 -3.85 -11.48 26.97
CA ARG A 34 -5.24 -11.99 26.97
C ARG A 34 -5.37 -13.39 27.59
N ARG A 35 -4.32 -14.22 27.49
CA ARG A 35 -4.29 -15.59 28.04
C ARG A 35 -3.75 -15.65 29.49
N MET A 36 -3.25 -14.56 30.03
CA MET A 36 -2.64 -14.53 31.37
C MET A 36 -3.69 -14.49 32.49
N SER A 37 -3.47 -15.32 33.52
CA SER A 37 -4.31 -15.36 34.71
C SER A 37 -4.23 -14.04 35.49
N GLY A 38 -5.36 -13.38 35.68
CA GLY A 38 -5.45 -12.11 36.42
C GLY A 38 -5.49 -10.84 35.57
N VAL A 39 -5.39 -10.96 34.23
CA VAL A 39 -5.70 -9.87 33.29
C VAL A 39 -7.20 -9.86 33.03
N LYS A 40 -7.83 -8.69 33.13
CA LYS A 40 -9.25 -8.48 32.80
C LYS A 40 -9.38 -7.79 31.45
N ALA A 41 -10.58 -7.82 30.87
CA ALA A 41 -10.89 -7.04 29.66
C ALA A 41 -10.59 -5.55 29.89
N ASP A 42 -10.99 -5.02 31.05
CA ASP A 42 -10.75 -3.63 31.46
C ASP A 42 -9.26 -3.25 31.61
N SER A 43 -8.33 -4.22 31.64
CA SER A 43 -6.90 -3.93 31.68
C SER A 43 -6.36 -3.46 30.31
N PHE A 44 -7.08 -3.72 29.21
CA PHE A 44 -6.76 -3.28 27.85
C PHE A 44 -7.35 -1.90 27.57
N GLN A 45 -6.87 -0.91 28.32
CA GLN A 45 -7.22 0.48 28.12
C GLN A 45 -6.18 1.16 27.25
N ASP A 46 -6.62 1.89 26.24
CA ASP A 46 -5.75 2.85 25.57
C ASP A 46 -5.68 4.16 26.37
N LEU A 47 -4.49 4.47 26.88
CA LEU A 47 -4.17 5.66 27.65
C LEU A 47 -3.94 6.91 26.79
N GLU A 48 -3.78 6.76 25.47
CA GLU A 48 -3.64 7.86 24.51
C GLU A 48 -4.86 7.97 23.59
N ALA A 49 -5.96 7.31 23.96
CA ALA A 49 -7.21 7.37 23.22
C ALA A 49 -7.71 8.82 23.13
N THR A 50 -8.02 9.25 21.91
CA THR A 50 -8.55 10.58 21.66
C THR A 50 -10.08 10.56 21.82
N PRO A 51 -10.67 11.44 22.66
CA PRO A 51 -12.09 11.39 22.98
C PRO A 51 -13.02 11.42 21.76
N HIS A 52 -12.65 12.20 20.74
CA HIS A 52 -13.44 12.29 19.51
C HIS A 52 -13.47 10.98 18.72
N TRP A 53 -12.37 10.22 18.65
CA TRP A 53 -12.34 8.93 17.94
C TRP A 53 -13.10 7.85 18.70
N GLU A 54 -12.96 7.77 20.03
CA GLU A 54 -13.75 6.82 20.83
C GLU A 54 -15.25 7.05 20.66
N ALA A 55 -15.67 8.32 20.67
CA ALA A 55 -17.05 8.71 20.44
C ALA A 55 -17.49 8.44 18.98
N TYR A 56 -16.61 8.69 18.00
CA TYR A 56 -16.89 8.45 16.58
C TYR A 56 -17.17 6.98 16.31
N GLU A 57 -16.25 6.09 16.72
CA GLU A 57 -16.36 4.65 16.50
C GLU A 57 -17.59 4.07 17.17
N THR A 58 -17.86 4.47 18.42
CA THR A 58 -19.08 4.04 19.12
C THR A 58 -20.33 4.55 18.39
N GLY A 59 -20.30 5.77 17.88
CA GLY A 59 -21.40 6.37 17.12
C GLY A 59 -21.68 5.65 15.81
N VAL A 60 -20.63 5.32 15.05
CA VAL A 60 -20.72 4.54 13.81
C VAL A 60 -21.19 3.11 14.08
N GLN A 61 -20.70 2.46 15.14
CA GLN A 61 -21.19 1.12 15.53
C GLN A 61 -22.70 1.11 15.81
N HIS A 62 -23.21 2.13 16.52
CA HIS A 62 -24.66 2.27 16.72
C HIS A 62 -25.40 2.61 15.43
N TYR A 63 -24.80 3.43 14.55
CA TYR A 63 -25.36 3.78 13.26
C TYR A 63 -25.55 2.53 12.39
N ASP A 64 -24.52 1.69 12.27
CA ASP A 64 -24.53 0.45 11.49
C ASP A 64 -25.46 -0.62 12.08
N ALA A 65 -25.75 -0.53 13.38
CA ALA A 65 -26.72 -1.38 14.08
C ALA A 65 -28.17 -0.85 14.01
N ASP A 66 -28.45 0.20 13.24
CA ASP A 66 -29.74 0.91 13.18
C ASP A 66 -30.19 1.54 14.53
N GLU A 67 -29.27 1.70 15.48
CA GLU A 67 -29.52 2.28 16.81
C GLU A 67 -29.33 3.81 16.77
N TYR A 68 -30.10 4.48 15.90
CA TYR A 68 -29.87 5.89 15.55
C TYR A 68 -29.94 6.87 16.73
N LEU A 69 -30.72 6.59 17.78
CA LEU A 69 -30.80 7.46 18.96
C LEU A 69 -29.46 7.49 19.73
N GLN A 70 -28.82 6.34 19.89
CA GLN A 70 -27.51 6.20 20.52
C GLN A 70 -26.41 6.72 19.60
N ALA A 71 -26.53 6.47 18.29
CA ALA A 71 -25.61 6.98 17.27
C ALA A 71 -25.53 8.51 17.32
N VAL A 72 -26.68 9.20 17.33
CA VAL A 72 -26.74 10.67 17.43
C VAL A 72 -25.97 11.19 18.65
N VAL A 73 -26.18 10.61 19.82
CA VAL A 73 -25.53 11.07 21.07
C VAL A 73 -24.00 10.99 20.94
N ARG A 74 -23.48 9.87 20.45
CA ARG A 74 -22.04 9.63 20.35
C ARG A 74 -21.40 10.39 19.18
N LEU A 75 -22.10 10.52 18.06
CA LEU A 75 -21.63 11.34 16.93
C LEU A 75 -21.59 12.83 17.28
N GLU A 76 -22.55 13.36 18.05
CA GLU A 76 -22.49 14.76 18.51
C GLU A 76 -21.33 15.02 19.47
N GLU A 77 -21.14 14.10 20.42
CA GLU A 77 -19.98 14.11 21.33
C GLU A 77 -18.68 14.12 20.53
N SER A 78 -18.57 13.22 19.55
CA SER A 78 -17.41 13.13 18.67
C SER A 78 -17.14 14.41 17.87
N LEU A 79 -18.15 15.01 17.24
CA LEU A 79 -17.98 16.24 16.46
C LEU A 79 -17.57 17.41 17.36
N SER A 80 -18.16 17.52 18.56
CA SER A 80 -17.79 18.56 19.53
C SER A 80 -16.34 18.41 19.98
N GLU A 81 -15.93 17.20 20.36
CA GLU A 81 -14.55 16.90 20.79
C GLU A 81 -13.54 17.08 19.65
N ALA A 82 -13.91 16.73 18.41
CA ALA A 82 -13.04 16.92 17.24
C ALA A 82 -12.79 18.41 16.96
N LEU A 83 -13.83 19.25 17.05
CA LEU A 83 -13.66 20.70 16.91
C LEU A 83 -12.85 21.31 18.06
N SER A 84 -12.94 20.76 19.28
CA SER A 84 -12.09 21.19 20.40
C SER A 84 -10.63 20.81 20.16
N ALA A 85 -10.35 19.56 19.78
CA ALA A 85 -9.00 19.08 19.45
C ALA A 85 -8.38 19.88 18.29
N LEU A 86 -9.20 20.30 17.32
CA LEU A 86 -8.77 21.17 16.24
C LEU A 86 -8.29 22.53 16.76
N GLU A 87 -9.01 23.16 17.69
CA GLU A 87 -8.55 24.42 18.29
C GLU A 87 -7.29 24.25 19.13
N GLU A 88 -7.15 23.11 19.83
CA GLU A 88 -5.95 22.79 20.60
C GLU A 88 -4.72 22.65 19.69
N CYS A 89 -4.81 21.87 18.61
CA CYS A 89 -3.74 21.78 17.61
C CYS A 89 -3.38 23.16 17.04
N ARG A 90 -4.40 23.95 16.69
CA ARG A 90 -4.20 25.28 16.10
C ARG A 90 -3.52 26.27 17.06
N ALA A 91 -3.73 26.12 18.37
CA ALA A 91 -3.05 26.90 19.38
C ALA A 91 -1.56 26.54 19.50
N LEU A 92 -1.20 25.28 19.25
CA LEU A 92 0.20 24.81 19.25
C LEU A 92 1.00 25.31 18.04
N CYS A 93 0.33 25.73 16.97
CA CYS A 93 0.98 26.30 15.79
C CYS A 93 1.61 27.69 16.00
N GLU A 94 1.38 28.37 17.14
CA GLU A 94 1.99 29.68 17.44
C GLU A 94 3.42 29.56 18.03
N GLY A 95 4.06 28.40 17.87
CA GLY A 95 5.42 28.13 18.33
C GLY A 95 6.52 28.86 17.57
N PRO A 96 7.78 28.79 18.06
CA PRO A 96 8.93 29.40 17.37
C PRO A 96 9.15 28.78 15.99
N TRP A 97 9.76 29.55 15.10
CA TRP A 97 10.12 29.14 13.74
C TRP A 97 10.99 27.87 13.77
N GLU A 98 10.43 26.74 13.30
CA GLU A 98 11.15 25.48 13.13
C GLU A 98 11.90 25.50 11.80
N ASP A 99 13.22 25.67 11.85
CA ASP A 99 14.08 25.52 10.66
C ASP A 99 14.83 24.21 10.66
N GLU A 100 14.48 23.36 9.70
CA GLU A 100 15.31 22.24 9.24
C GLU A 100 16.24 22.76 8.13
N ASP A 101 17.52 22.92 8.48
CA ASP A 101 18.66 22.87 7.55
C ASP A 101 18.87 24.00 6.50
N GLU A 102 18.48 25.24 6.77
CA GLU A 102 18.88 26.51 6.12
C GLU A 102 20.14 27.25 6.64
N GLU A 103 21.35 26.66 6.68
CA GLU A 103 22.55 27.36 7.20
C GLU A 103 23.10 28.52 6.32
N GLU A 104 22.60 28.82 5.11
CA GLU A 104 23.20 29.86 4.24
C GLU A 104 22.25 30.66 3.33
N LYS A 105 21.09 31.13 3.83
CA LYS A 105 20.31 32.17 3.11
C LYS A 105 20.36 33.52 3.81
N MET A 106 20.55 34.55 3.00
CA MET A 106 20.56 35.97 3.35
C MET A 106 19.46 36.28 4.37
N GLN A 107 19.83 36.93 5.50
CA GLN A 107 18.88 37.28 6.56
C GLN A 107 17.70 38.05 5.95
N PRO A 108 16.48 37.50 5.97
CA PRO A 108 15.32 38.19 5.42
C PRO A 108 15.12 39.51 6.16
N GLY A 109 14.66 40.54 5.45
CA GLY A 109 14.26 41.79 6.06
C GLY A 109 13.13 41.56 7.09
N LEU A 110 12.98 42.47 8.06
CA LEU A 110 12.01 42.31 9.15
C LEU A 110 10.60 41.93 8.67
N TYR A 111 10.12 42.56 7.59
CA TYR A 111 8.78 42.28 7.04
C TYR A 111 8.67 40.90 6.36
N GLU A 112 9.74 40.44 5.71
CA GLU A 112 9.80 39.13 5.07
C GLU A 112 9.85 38.03 6.13
N ALA A 113 10.62 38.24 7.21
CA ALA A 113 10.67 37.34 8.36
C ALA A 113 9.31 37.24 9.08
N ILE A 114 8.62 38.37 9.28
CA ILE A 114 7.27 38.39 9.85
C ILE A 114 6.30 37.64 8.93
N ALA A 115 6.32 37.92 7.62
CA ALA A 115 5.43 37.26 6.67
C ALA A 115 5.67 35.74 6.63
N ALA A 116 6.92 35.30 6.52
CA ALA A 116 7.28 33.88 6.51
C ALA A 116 6.80 33.16 7.77
N HIS A 117 6.99 33.76 8.95
CA HIS A 117 6.50 33.19 10.20
C HIS A 117 4.97 33.07 10.22
N TYR A 118 4.23 34.13 9.86
CA TYR A 118 2.77 34.05 9.80
C TYR A 118 2.27 33.02 8.77
N ILE A 119 2.95 32.88 7.62
CA ILE A 119 2.63 31.87 6.62
C ILE A 119 2.84 30.46 7.20
N GLN A 120 3.93 30.21 7.91
CA GLN A 120 4.16 28.93 8.59
C GLN A 120 3.05 28.62 9.60
N VAL A 121 2.69 29.60 10.45
CA VAL A 121 1.59 29.45 11.42
C VAL A 121 0.29 29.10 10.71
N LEU A 122 -0.04 29.77 9.61
CA LEU A 122 -1.23 29.51 8.82
C LEU A 122 -1.21 28.10 8.19
N LYS A 123 -0.09 27.66 7.60
CA LYS A 123 0.05 26.32 7.04
C LYS A 123 -0.11 25.23 8.11
N CYS A 124 0.53 25.40 9.27
CA CYS A 124 0.38 24.49 10.40
C CYS A 124 -1.09 24.38 10.83
N ARG A 125 -1.77 25.53 10.98
CA ARG A 125 -3.19 25.57 11.37
C ARG A 125 -4.12 24.90 10.37
N GLN A 126 -3.78 24.93 9.09
CA GLN A 126 -4.52 24.22 8.04
C GLN A 126 -4.26 22.71 8.11
N GLN A 127 -3.04 22.29 8.45
CA GLN A 127 -2.68 20.89 8.60
C GLN A 127 -3.40 20.20 9.79
N CYS A 128 -3.81 20.95 10.82
CA CYS A 128 -4.52 20.41 11.98
C CYS A 128 -5.81 19.62 11.64
N VAL A 129 -6.45 19.89 10.49
CA VAL A 129 -7.61 19.10 10.06
C VAL A 129 -7.24 17.64 9.78
N LEU A 130 -6.02 17.40 9.27
CA LEU A 130 -5.51 16.05 9.03
C LEU A 130 -5.18 15.34 10.34
N GLU A 131 -4.71 16.07 11.37
CA GLU A 131 -4.45 15.47 12.69
C GLU A 131 -5.72 14.94 13.34
N ILE A 132 -6.79 15.75 13.42
CA ILE A 132 -8.06 15.30 14.01
C ILE A 132 -8.72 14.19 13.18
N ALA A 133 -8.47 14.16 11.87
CA ALA A 133 -9.02 13.17 10.95
C ALA A 133 -8.16 11.89 10.86
N THR A 134 -6.98 11.84 11.47
CA THR A 134 -6.11 10.66 11.49
C THR A 134 -6.39 9.82 12.72
N LYS A 135 -6.94 8.63 12.51
CA LYS A 135 -7.19 7.67 13.59
C LYS A 135 -5.86 7.20 14.20
N PRO A 136 -5.75 7.06 15.54
CA PRO A 136 -4.59 6.44 16.18
C PRO A 136 -4.21 5.11 15.51
N GLY A 137 -2.94 4.98 15.12
CA GLY A 137 -2.42 3.79 14.43
C GLY A 137 -2.54 3.78 12.90
N ARG A 138 -3.13 4.81 12.30
CA ARG A 138 -3.15 5.04 10.85
C ARG A 138 -2.18 6.15 10.44
N ILE A 139 -1.78 6.16 9.17
CA ILE A 139 -0.82 7.14 8.64
C ILE A 139 -1.55 8.26 7.86
N SER A 140 -2.70 7.97 7.26
CA SER A 140 -3.50 8.97 6.53
C SER A 140 -4.77 9.36 7.27
N ALA A 141 -5.16 10.61 7.04
CA ALA A 141 -6.40 11.17 7.51
C ALA A 141 -7.62 10.60 6.77
N THR A 142 -8.74 10.53 7.47
CA THR A 142 -10.05 10.28 6.87
C THR A 142 -10.43 11.47 6.00
N GLU A 143 -10.66 11.24 4.71
CA GLU A 143 -11.11 12.28 3.78
C GLU A 143 -12.46 12.84 4.23
N ASP A 144 -12.63 14.16 4.13
CA ASP A 144 -13.86 14.86 4.49
C ASP A 144 -14.40 14.47 5.87
N PHE A 145 -13.52 14.31 6.87
CA PHE A 145 -13.93 13.90 8.21
C PHE A 145 -15.07 14.76 8.78
N ILE A 146 -14.97 16.10 8.76
CA ILE A 146 -16.04 16.97 9.26
C ILE A 146 -17.31 16.92 8.37
N PRO A 147 -17.23 17.06 7.03
CA PRO A 147 -18.41 16.93 6.16
C PRO A 147 -19.13 15.57 6.28
N SER A 148 -18.40 14.46 6.21
CA SER A 148 -18.97 13.11 6.30
C SER A 148 -19.67 12.88 7.65
N HIS A 149 -19.09 13.39 8.73
CA HIS A 149 -19.70 13.36 10.06
C HIS A 149 -21.02 14.14 10.12
N LEU A 150 -21.10 15.30 9.45
CA LEU A 150 -22.35 16.06 9.33
C LEU A 150 -23.42 15.33 8.50
N ASP A 151 -23.03 14.57 7.46
CA ASP A 151 -23.98 13.72 6.70
C ASP A 151 -24.47 12.53 7.54
N LEU A 152 -23.59 11.87 8.32
CA LEU A 152 -23.99 10.83 9.28
C LEU A 152 -24.99 11.35 10.31
N LEU A 153 -24.71 12.50 10.92
CA LEU A 153 -25.62 13.16 11.87
C LEU A 153 -26.94 13.56 11.19
N GLN A 154 -26.88 14.13 9.98
CA GLN A 154 -28.05 14.48 9.19
C GLN A 154 -28.97 13.29 8.98
N PHE A 155 -28.43 12.14 8.61
CA PHE A 155 -29.21 10.93 8.40
C PHE A 155 -29.77 10.40 9.72
N ALA A 156 -28.93 10.28 10.75
CA ALA A 156 -29.33 9.73 12.04
C ALA A 156 -30.43 10.58 12.71
N TYR A 157 -30.34 11.91 12.63
CA TYR A 157 -31.40 12.82 13.10
C TYR A 157 -32.73 12.64 12.35
N SER A 158 -32.67 12.40 11.04
CA SER A 158 -33.85 12.13 10.24
C SER A 158 -34.54 10.84 10.67
N GLN A 159 -33.77 9.77 10.91
CA GLN A 159 -34.31 8.47 11.36
C GLN A 159 -34.99 8.53 12.73
N VAL A 160 -34.50 9.38 13.64
CA VAL A 160 -35.14 9.61 14.95
C VAL A 160 -36.28 10.62 14.91
N GLY A 161 -36.60 11.18 13.73
CA GLY A 161 -37.71 12.12 13.51
C GLY A 161 -37.41 13.57 13.90
N ASN A 162 -36.14 13.93 14.13
CA ASN A 162 -35.74 15.30 14.45
C ASN A 162 -35.32 16.07 13.20
N GLN A 163 -36.31 16.48 12.41
CA GLN A 163 -36.08 17.14 11.12
C GLN A 163 -35.39 18.51 11.26
N THR A 164 -35.59 19.21 12.38
CA THR A 164 -34.92 20.50 12.63
C THR A 164 -33.41 20.35 12.71
N LEU A 165 -32.92 19.38 13.50
CA LEU A 165 -31.48 19.14 13.63
C LEU A 165 -30.90 18.45 12.38
N ALA A 166 -31.67 17.59 11.71
CA ALA A 166 -31.27 17.03 10.42
C ALA A 166 -31.05 18.13 9.38
N ALA A 167 -31.95 19.11 9.31
CA ALA A 167 -31.85 20.25 8.41
C ALA A 167 -30.68 21.19 8.78
N GLU A 168 -30.40 21.36 10.07
CA GLU A 168 -29.23 22.12 10.54
C GLU A 168 -27.90 21.46 10.12
N CYS A 169 -27.81 20.13 10.24
CA CYS A 169 -26.64 19.36 9.78
C CYS A 169 -26.49 19.43 8.26
N ALA A 170 -27.58 19.26 7.52
CA ALA A 170 -27.60 19.42 6.06
C ALA A 170 -27.14 20.81 5.62
N ALA A 171 -27.65 21.87 6.27
CA ALA A 171 -27.23 23.24 6.00
C ALA A 171 -25.74 23.46 6.31
N SER A 172 -25.23 22.81 7.35
CA SER A 172 -23.80 22.87 7.73
C SER A 172 -22.91 22.15 6.73
N TYR A 173 -23.33 20.98 6.24
CA TYR A 173 -22.66 20.23 5.17
C TYR A 173 -22.56 21.07 3.89
N LEU A 174 -23.66 21.73 3.51
CA LEU A 174 -23.73 22.56 2.29
C LEU A 174 -22.84 23.82 2.35
N LEU A 175 -22.21 24.14 3.49
CA LEU A 175 -21.16 25.16 3.54
C LEU A 175 -19.85 24.67 2.89
N PHE A 176 -19.59 23.36 2.90
CA PHE A 176 -18.45 22.73 2.26
C PHE A 176 -18.73 22.46 0.79
N TYR A 177 -19.88 21.84 0.51
CA TYR A 177 -20.29 21.42 -0.83
C TYR A 177 -21.62 22.07 -1.24
N PRO A 178 -21.64 23.36 -1.62
CA PRO A 178 -22.87 24.10 -1.89
C PRO A 178 -23.65 23.62 -3.13
N THR A 179 -23.01 22.82 -3.99
CA THR A 179 -23.58 22.27 -5.22
C THR A 179 -23.86 20.76 -5.12
N ASP A 180 -23.79 20.16 -3.93
CA ASP A 180 -24.11 18.74 -3.76
C ASP A 180 -25.61 18.50 -3.95
N GLU A 181 -25.98 17.97 -5.12
CA GLU A 181 -27.38 17.76 -5.51
C GLU A 181 -28.15 16.82 -4.56
N PRO A 182 -27.60 15.66 -4.11
CA PRO A 182 -28.26 14.80 -3.12
C PRO A 182 -28.61 15.54 -1.82
N MET A 183 -27.68 16.30 -1.24
CA MET A 183 -27.94 17.05 -0.02
C MET A 183 -28.89 18.23 -0.25
N LEU A 184 -28.81 18.91 -1.38
CA LEU A 184 -29.77 19.97 -1.75
C LEU A 184 -31.20 19.44 -1.85
N GLU A 185 -31.40 18.23 -2.36
CA GLU A 185 -32.72 17.60 -2.43
C GLU A 185 -33.24 17.19 -1.05
N LYS A 186 -32.39 16.57 -0.21
CA LYS A 186 -32.69 16.31 1.22
C LYS A 186 -33.09 17.61 1.93
N MET A 187 -32.38 18.72 1.67
CA MET A 187 -32.66 20.02 2.28
C MET A 187 -34.02 20.61 1.84
N LYS A 188 -34.44 20.41 0.58
CA LYS A 188 -35.79 20.80 0.11
C LYS A 188 -36.87 19.99 0.81
N GLN A 189 -36.65 18.69 1.02
CA GLN A 189 -37.57 17.83 1.77
C GLN A 189 -37.74 18.34 3.20
N TYR A 190 -36.63 18.62 3.90
CA TYR A 190 -36.69 19.17 5.26
C TYR A 190 -37.39 20.52 5.36
N ARG A 191 -37.16 21.43 4.41
CA ARG A 191 -37.90 22.71 4.36
C ARG A 191 -39.40 22.52 4.15
N THR A 192 -39.79 21.53 3.34
CA THR A 192 -41.20 21.21 3.11
C THR A 192 -41.86 20.65 4.37
N GLU A 193 -41.17 19.79 5.11
CA GLU A 193 -41.67 19.18 6.34
C GLU A 193 -41.72 20.16 7.53
N LEU A 194 -40.75 21.06 7.64
CA LEU A 194 -40.69 22.09 8.69
C LEU A 194 -41.61 23.30 8.40
N GLY A 195 -41.92 23.53 7.12
CA GLY A 195 -42.65 24.70 6.63
C GLY A 195 -41.72 25.83 6.16
N GLU A 196 -42.08 26.51 5.08
CA GLU A 196 -41.23 27.51 4.40
C GLU A 196 -40.86 28.73 5.26
N ASP A 197 -41.60 29.00 6.33
CA ASP A 197 -41.35 30.10 7.26
C ASP A 197 -40.26 29.81 8.31
N VAL A 198 -39.82 28.55 8.45
CA VAL A 198 -38.78 28.17 9.42
C VAL A 198 -37.39 28.41 8.82
N ALA A 199 -36.67 29.38 9.38
CA ALA A 199 -35.30 29.65 8.99
C ALA A 199 -34.37 28.51 9.45
N VAL A 200 -33.88 27.72 8.51
CA VAL A 200 -32.84 26.72 8.76
C VAL A 200 -31.47 27.35 8.48
N THR A 201 -30.63 27.41 9.51
CA THR A 201 -29.27 27.95 9.42
C THR A 201 -28.26 26.87 9.75
N ALA A 202 -27.09 26.91 9.12
CA ALA A 202 -25.96 26.07 9.51
C ALA A 202 -25.49 26.37 10.95
N ARG A 203 -24.86 25.39 11.59
CA ARG A 203 -24.28 25.52 12.93
C ARG A 203 -23.25 26.64 12.98
N GLN A 204 -23.30 27.45 14.03
CA GLN A 204 -22.40 28.59 14.19
C GLN A 204 -20.92 28.17 14.27
N SER A 205 -20.62 27.03 14.90
CA SER A 205 -19.26 26.49 14.98
C SER A 205 -18.70 26.15 13.60
N ILE A 206 -19.50 25.49 12.76
CA ILE A 206 -19.13 25.12 11.39
C ILE A 206 -19.01 26.35 10.48
N GLN A 207 -19.94 27.30 10.59
CA GLN A 207 -19.85 28.59 9.88
C GLN A 207 -18.53 29.30 10.18
N HIS A 208 -18.18 29.40 11.47
CA HIS A 208 -16.94 30.04 11.89
C HIS A 208 -15.71 29.29 11.38
N TYR A 209 -15.70 27.95 11.47
CA TYR A 209 -14.62 27.12 10.95
C TYR A 209 -14.40 27.32 9.44
N VAL A 210 -15.46 27.18 8.62
CA VAL A 210 -15.38 27.34 7.17
C VAL A 210 -14.92 28.74 6.80
N GLN A 211 -15.56 29.78 7.37
CA GLN A 211 -15.18 31.17 7.09
C GLN A 211 -13.71 31.45 7.41
N ARG A 212 -13.26 31.02 8.59
CA ARG A 212 -11.87 31.22 9.04
C ARG A 212 -10.90 30.47 8.13
N SER A 213 -11.18 29.19 7.83
CA SER A 213 -10.32 28.37 6.97
C SER A 213 -10.17 28.99 5.58
N LEU A 214 -11.27 29.41 4.94
CA LEU A 214 -11.23 30.08 3.63
C LEU A 214 -10.42 31.39 3.67
N MET A 215 -10.54 32.18 4.74
CA MET A 215 -9.75 33.42 4.90
C MET A 215 -8.24 33.12 5.08
N GLU A 216 -7.89 32.08 5.83
CA GLU A 216 -6.51 31.63 6.02
C GLU A 216 -5.92 31.13 4.69
N LYS A 217 -6.64 30.26 3.97
CA LYS A 217 -6.22 29.76 2.65
C LYS A 217 -6.01 30.88 1.65
N LYS A 218 -6.87 31.91 1.66
CA LYS A 218 -6.68 33.09 0.81
C LYS A 218 -5.34 33.78 1.05
N LEU A 219 -4.89 33.87 2.31
CA LEU A 219 -3.58 34.43 2.64
C LEU A 219 -2.43 33.50 2.23
N ILE A 220 -2.59 32.18 2.41
CA ILE A 220 -1.59 31.21 2.00
C ILE A 220 -1.43 31.19 0.48
N TYR A 221 -2.52 31.14 -0.28
CA TYR A 221 -2.48 31.15 -1.75
C TYR A 221 -1.91 32.45 -2.31
N TYR A 222 -2.17 33.59 -1.66
CA TYR A 222 -1.48 34.84 -1.99
C TYR A 222 0.04 34.72 -1.82
N ALA A 223 0.50 34.05 -0.75
CA ALA A 223 1.92 33.79 -0.54
C ALA A 223 2.50 32.79 -1.56
N VAL A 224 1.74 31.77 -1.95
CA VAL A 224 2.14 30.84 -3.03
C VAL A 224 2.35 31.59 -4.35
N GLU A 225 1.43 32.48 -4.71
CA GLU A 225 1.47 33.20 -5.97
C GLU A 225 2.58 34.27 -6.02
N HIS A 226 2.84 34.94 -4.89
CA HIS A 226 3.69 36.14 -4.89
C HIS A 226 4.98 36.04 -4.08
N LEU A 227 5.08 35.07 -3.16
CA LEU A 227 6.22 34.93 -2.24
C LEU A 227 7.01 33.63 -2.46
N GLY A 228 6.63 32.81 -3.45
CA GLY A 228 7.35 31.59 -3.81
C GLY A 228 7.15 30.44 -2.81
N GLU A 229 6.07 30.50 -2.03
CA GLU A 229 5.70 29.48 -1.06
C GLU A 229 5.06 28.25 -1.71
N THR A 230 5.11 27.11 -1.03
CA THR A 230 4.37 25.89 -1.41
C THR A 230 3.26 25.61 -0.42
N PHE A 231 2.12 25.10 -0.90
CA PHE A 231 1.01 24.70 -0.04
C PHE A 231 0.32 23.47 -0.62
N ASN A 232 0.22 22.43 0.20
CA ASN A 232 -0.61 21.27 -0.07
C ASN A 232 -1.90 21.49 0.69
N ASP A 233 -2.99 21.74 -0.02
CA ASP A 233 -4.29 21.96 0.61
C ASP A 233 -4.84 20.62 1.12
N PRO A 234 -5.08 20.47 2.43
CA PRO A 234 -5.62 19.23 2.97
C PRO A 234 -7.11 19.01 2.69
N ASP A 235 -7.85 20.06 2.29
CA ASP A 235 -9.29 19.96 2.08
C ASP A 235 -9.68 19.92 0.61
N LEU A 236 -10.63 19.03 0.29
CA LEU A 236 -11.19 18.87 -1.06
C LEU A 236 -12.27 19.92 -1.39
N TRP A 237 -12.83 20.56 -0.37
CA TRP A 237 -13.94 21.52 -0.49
C TRP A 237 -13.50 22.97 -0.71
N THR A 238 -12.20 23.24 -0.85
CA THR A 238 -11.72 24.60 -1.16
C THR A 238 -12.30 25.10 -2.49
N PRO A 239 -13.02 26.24 -2.50
CA PRO A 239 -13.58 26.79 -3.72
C PRO A 239 -12.53 27.05 -4.78
N ASP A 240 -12.81 26.61 -6.01
CA ASP A 240 -11.94 26.81 -7.18
C ASP A 240 -11.53 28.28 -7.34
N GLU A 241 -12.37 29.25 -7.00
CA GLU A 241 -12.04 30.68 -7.16
C GLU A 241 -10.90 31.15 -6.26
N LEU A 242 -10.61 30.44 -5.17
CA LEU A 242 -9.51 30.78 -4.25
C LEU A 242 -8.16 30.18 -4.67
N ILE A 243 -8.18 29.12 -5.49
CA ILE A 243 -6.96 28.43 -5.91
C ILE A 243 -6.31 29.22 -7.06
N PRO A 244 -5.00 29.52 -7.02
CA PRO A 244 -4.29 30.14 -8.14
C PRO A 244 -4.33 29.29 -9.42
N GLU A 245 -4.50 29.92 -10.59
CA GLU A 245 -4.65 29.21 -11.89
C GLU A 245 -3.47 28.28 -12.23
N ASN A 246 -2.24 28.68 -11.87
CA ASN A 246 -1.03 27.86 -12.04
C ASN A 246 -1.06 26.55 -11.22
N LEU A 247 -1.80 26.52 -10.10
CA LEU A 247 -2.04 25.30 -9.34
C LEU A 247 -3.24 24.52 -9.88
N LYS A 248 -4.29 25.20 -10.36
CA LYS A 248 -5.47 24.53 -10.96
C LYS A 248 -5.10 23.69 -12.16
N GLU A 249 -4.22 24.15 -13.03
CA GLU A 249 -3.75 23.35 -14.18
C GLU A 249 -3.11 22.04 -13.71
N LYS A 250 -2.27 22.12 -12.67
CA LYS A 250 -1.63 20.94 -12.06
C LYS A 250 -2.65 19.98 -11.42
N TYR A 251 -3.61 20.50 -10.65
CA TYR A 251 -4.67 19.69 -10.04
C TYR A 251 -5.62 19.07 -11.07
N ARG A 252 -5.96 19.79 -12.15
CA ARG A 252 -6.78 19.27 -13.25
C ARG A 252 -6.05 18.17 -14.02
N GLU A 253 -4.76 18.33 -14.29
CA GLU A 253 -3.96 17.28 -14.91
C GLU A 253 -3.92 16.01 -14.06
N ASP A 254 -3.85 16.14 -12.73
CA ASP A 254 -3.81 14.98 -11.83
C ASP A 254 -5.19 14.34 -11.62
N GLN A 255 -6.27 15.13 -11.55
CA GLN A 255 -7.66 14.60 -11.52
C GLN A 255 -8.10 13.99 -12.86
N GLU A 256 -7.70 14.56 -14.00
CA GLU A 256 -7.99 14.00 -15.32
C GLU A 256 -7.26 12.67 -15.52
N LYS A 257 -6.01 12.53 -15.03
CA LYS A 257 -5.32 11.23 -15.00
C LYS A 257 -6.10 10.20 -14.17
N GLN A 258 -6.54 10.56 -12.97
CA GLN A 258 -7.31 9.64 -12.11
C GLN A 258 -8.68 9.26 -12.70
N LYS A 259 -9.44 10.20 -13.25
CA LYS A 259 -10.74 9.93 -13.88
C LYS A 259 -10.59 9.12 -15.16
N GLN A 260 -9.58 9.41 -15.98
CA GLN A 260 -9.26 8.62 -17.17
C GLN A 260 -8.84 7.20 -16.79
N ASP A 261 -8.07 7.02 -15.72
CA ASP A 261 -7.70 5.70 -15.21
C ASP A 261 -8.91 4.91 -14.71
N THR A 262 -9.88 5.56 -14.07
CA THR A 262 -11.10 4.90 -13.56
C THR A 262 -12.08 4.51 -14.67
N LEU A 263 -12.33 5.41 -15.62
CA LEU A 263 -13.22 5.15 -16.78
C LEU A 263 -12.61 4.13 -17.76
N ASP A 264 -11.28 4.12 -17.90
CA ASP A 264 -10.58 3.11 -18.67
C ASP A 264 -10.79 1.69 -18.08
N VAL A 265 -10.88 1.57 -16.75
CA VAL A 265 -11.07 0.27 -16.07
C VAL A 265 -12.46 -0.29 -16.32
N GLU A 266 -13.52 0.52 -16.21
CA GLU A 266 -14.91 0.08 -16.42
C GLU A 266 -15.25 -0.28 -17.88
N GLU A 267 -14.68 0.43 -18.87
CA GLU A 267 -14.86 0.06 -20.29
C GLU A 267 -14.06 -1.20 -20.68
N ARG A 268 -12.93 -1.47 -20.01
CA ARG A 268 -12.05 -2.62 -20.31
C ARG A 268 -12.64 -3.96 -19.91
N GLU A 269 -13.41 -4.02 -18.82
CA GLU A 269 -14.13 -5.25 -18.42
C GLU A 269 -15.12 -5.74 -19.48
N LYS A 270 -15.66 -4.84 -20.31
CA LYS A 270 -16.62 -5.17 -21.38
C LYS A 270 -15.97 -5.63 -22.69
N ARG A 271 -14.64 -5.46 -22.86
CA ARG A 271 -13.92 -5.71 -24.12
C ARG A 271 -12.80 -6.75 -24.01
N ALA A 272 -12.94 -7.79 -23.19
CA ALA A 272 -12.01 -8.92 -23.18
C ALA A 272 -12.08 -9.68 -24.54
N GLY A 273 -11.32 -9.23 -25.53
CA GLY A 273 -11.13 -9.92 -26.80
C GLY A 273 -10.27 -11.18 -26.68
N PRO A 274 -10.10 -11.96 -27.77
CA PRO A 274 -9.24 -13.14 -27.76
C PRO A 274 -7.79 -12.77 -27.39
N LEU A 275 -7.21 -13.47 -26.42
CA LEU A 275 -5.81 -13.30 -26.02
C LEU A 275 -4.88 -13.55 -27.21
N PRO A 276 -3.84 -12.73 -27.42
CA PRO A 276 -2.90 -12.88 -28.53
C PRO A 276 -1.92 -14.07 -28.36
N PHE A 277 -2.16 -14.98 -27.43
CA PHE A 277 -1.25 -16.08 -27.08
C PHE A 277 -1.83 -17.44 -27.49
N GLU A 278 -1.13 -18.15 -28.37
CA GLU A 278 -1.50 -19.51 -28.76
C GLU A 278 -1.28 -20.50 -27.59
N GLY A 279 -2.26 -21.37 -27.35
CA GLY A 279 -2.15 -22.49 -26.39
C GLY A 279 -2.49 -22.17 -24.93
N ILE A 280 -2.73 -20.90 -24.57
CA ILE A 280 -3.17 -20.50 -23.22
C ILE A 280 -4.70 -20.55 -23.16
N ALA A 281 -5.27 -21.10 -22.09
CA ALA A 281 -6.72 -21.13 -21.88
C ALA A 281 -7.11 -20.32 -20.64
N VAL A 282 -8.12 -19.46 -20.77
CA VAL A 282 -8.88 -18.94 -19.62
C VAL A 282 -9.74 -20.07 -19.11
N THR A 283 -9.57 -20.43 -17.84
CA THR A 283 -10.28 -21.57 -17.22
C THR A 283 -11.26 -21.15 -16.15
N MET A 284 -11.03 -20.00 -15.52
CA MET A 284 -11.99 -19.32 -14.65
C MET A 284 -11.88 -17.83 -14.92
N ASP A 285 -12.98 -17.20 -15.30
CA ASP A 285 -13.09 -15.74 -15.39
C ASP A 285 -13.64 -15.14 -14.08
N SER A 286 -13.79 -13.81 -14.05
CA SER A 286 -14.24 -13.10 -12.84
C SER A 286 -15.67 -13.47 -12.45
N GLN A 287 -16.55 -13.76 -13.42
CA GLN A 287 -17.92 -14.20 -13.16
C GLN A 287 -17.95 -15.57 -12.51
N GLN A 288 -17.18 -16.52 -13.03
CA GLN A 288 -17.06 -17.86 -12.46
C GLN A 288 -16.41 -17.88 -11.07
N MET A 289 -15.64 -16.84 -10.75
CA MET A 289 -15.03 -16.66 -9.44
C MET A 289 -15.82 -15.70 -8.53
N ASN A 290 -17.05 -15.29 -8.85
CA ASN A 290 -17.85 -14.38 -8.01
C ASN A 290 -17.08 -13.12 -7.57
N GLY A 291 -16.39 -12.43 -8.49
CA GLY A 291 -15.71 -11.17 -8.18
C GLY A 291 -15.39 -10.35 -9.43
N THR A 292 -14.58 -9.32 -9.28
CA THR A 292 -14.16 -8.43 -10.38
C THR A 292 -12.65 -8.47 -10.56
N GLN A 293 -12.21 -8.16 -11.79
CA GLN A 293 -10.79 -8.04 -12.13
C GLN A 293 -9.89 -9.22 -11.67
N ARG A 294 -10.38 -10.46 -11.76
CA ARG A 294 -9.61 -11.68 -11.46
C ARG A 294 -9.83 -12.78 -12.50
N VAL A 295 -8.77 -13.53 -12.83
CA VAL A 295 -8.79 -14.56 -13.88
C VAL A 295 -7.79 -15.69 -13.61
N VAL A 296 -8.09 -16.89 -14.09
CA VAL A 296 -7.20 -18.07 -14.06
C VAL A 296 -6.87 -18.53 -15.47
N PHE A 297 -5.59 -18.56 -15.80
CA PHE A 297 -5.05 -19.11 -17.04
C PHE A 297 -4.36 -20.45 -16.79
N ASP A 298 -4.57 -21.39 -17.70
CA ASP A 298 -3.84 -22.66 -17.73
C ASP A 298 -2.92 -22.75 -18.95
N ARG A 299 -1.89 -23.59 -18.83
CA ARG A 299 -0.86 -23.86 -19.85
C ARG A 299 0.03 -22.64 -20.13
N VAL A 300 0.25 -21.80 -19.13
CA VAL A 300 1.24 -20.71 -19.18
C VAL A 300 2.66 -21.29 -19.20
N LEU A 301 2.90 -22.40 -18.50
CA LEU A 301 4.13 -23.19 -18.57
C LEU A 301 3.83 -24.64 -18.96
N THR A 302 4.83 -25.29 -19.52
CA THR A 302 4.88 -26.73 -19.76
C THR A 302 5.40 -27.49 -18.54
N GLU A 303 5.09 -28.78 -18.45
CA GLU A 303 5.62 -29.68 -17.40
C GLU A 303 7.15 -29.71 -17.36
N SER A 304 7.83 -29.60 -18.51
CA SER A 304 9.29 -29.46 -18.55
C SER A 304 9.77 -28.17 -17.90
N GLU A 305 9.14 -27.04 -18.22
CA GLU A 305 9.53 -25.73 -17.68
C GLU A 305 9.29 -25.66 -16.16
N CYS A 306 8.16 -26.20 -15.68
CA CYS A 306 7.91 -26.34 -14.25
C CYS A 306 9.00 -27.15 -13.54
N ARG A 307 9.41 -28.30 -14.09
CA ARG A 307 10.49 -29.11 -13.51
C ARG A 307 11.83 -28.38 -13.51
N ASP A 308 12.14 -27.64 -14.57
CA ASP A 308 13.37 -26.84 -14.67
C ASP A 308 13.39 -25.72 -13.62
N LEU A 309 12.29 -24.99 -13.46
CA LEU A 309 12.15 -23.96 -12.42
C LEU A 309 12.20 -24.56 -11.00
N LEU A 310 11.61 -25.74 -10.79
CA LEU A 310 11.70 -26.44 -9.51
C LEU A 310 13.14 -26.88 -9.17
N ARG A 311 14.02 -27.11 -10.15
CA ARG A 311 15.44 -27.42 -9.89
C ARG A 311 16.17 -26.22 -9.29
N LEU A 312 15.90 -24.99 -9.74
CA LEU A 312 16.44 -23.77 -9.13
C LEU A 312 16.19 -23.76 -7.61
N THR A 313 14.94 -24.05 -7.21
CA THR A 313 14.52 -23.99 -5.80
C THR A 313 15.28 -24.95 -4.91
N LYS A 314 15.69 -26.11 -5.42
CA LYS A 314 16.38 -27.15 -4.65
C LYS A 314 17.87 -26.83 -4.45
N ALA A 315 18.46 -26.09 -5.38
CA ALA A 315 19.88 -25.73 -5.35
C ALA A 315 20.13 -24.34 -4.74
N ALA A 316 19.17 -23.43 -4.89
CA ALA A 316 19.32 -22.00 -4.59
C ALA A 316 18.36 -21.44 -3.53
N GLY A 317 17.37 -22.22 -3.07
CA GLY A 317 16.45 -21.77 -2.04
C GLY A 317 17.18 -21.60 -0.71
N GLU A 318 17.41 -20.36 -0.29
CA GLU A 318 17.88 -20.08 1.07
C GLU A 318 16.72 -20.31 2.06
N ALA A 319 17.00 -20.89 3.23
CA ALA A 319 15.98 -21.05 4.26
C ALA A 319 15.54 -19.67 4.78
N GLY A 320 14.27 -19.36 4.59
CA GLY A 320 13.65 -18.09 4.92
C GLY A 320 13.34 -17.22 3.72
N ASP A 321 12.82 -16.02 3.99
CA ASP A 321 12.27 -15.06 3.01
C ASP A 321 13.18 -14.63 1.85
N GLY A 322 14.43 -15.08 1.79
CA GLY A 322 15.44 -14.63 0.83
C GLY A 322 16.09 -13.29 1.19
N TYR A 323 15.68 -12.66 2.30
CA TYR A 323 16.15 -11.35 2.75
C TYR A 323 16.87 -11.39 4.10
N ARG A 324 16.33 -12.13 5.09
CA ARG A 324 16.72 -12.07 6.51
C ARG A 324 16.90 -13.44 7.18
N ALA A 325 16.80 -14.54 6.42
CA ALA A 325 16.91 -15.92 6.92
C ALA A 325 15.85 -16.32 7.99
N ARG A 326 14.69 -15.63 8.01
CA ARG A 326 13.54 -16.03 8.85
C ARG A 326 12.87 -17.27 8.26
N ARG A 327 13.10 -18.44 8.87
CA ARG A 327 12.70 -19.75 8.33
C ARG A 327 11.18 -19.96 8.15
N SER A 328 10.36 -19.19 8.87
CA SER A 328 8.90 -19.38 8.98
C SER A 328 8.18 -18.02 9.17
N PRO A 329 8.10 -17.15 8.14
CA PRO A 329 7.63 -15.76 8.31
C PRO A 329 6.12 -15.60 8.56
N HIS A 330 5.29 -16.63 8.34
CA HIS A 330 3.83 -16.53 8.49
C HIS A 330 3.23 -17.59 9.41
N THR A 331 3.83 -18.78 9.46
CA THR A 331 3.41 -19.87 10.36
C THR A 331 4.62 -20.70 10.75
N PRO A 332 4.76 -21.10 12.03
CA PRO A 332 5.83 -21.99 12.47
C PRO A 332 5.74 -23.39 11.87
N HIS A 333 4.58 -23.79 11.34
CA HIS A 333 4.29 -25.15 10.84
C HIS A 333 4.77 -25.41 9.40
N GLU A 334 5.31 -24.39 8.75
CA GLU A 334 5.80 -24.47 7.38
C GLU A 334 7.19 -23.83 7.27
N ARG A 335 8.06 -24.47 6.48
CA ARG A 335 9.33 -23.89 6.07
C ARG A 335 9.15 -23.06 4.81
N PHE A 336 9.71 -21.85 4.83
CA PHE A 336 9.75 -20.96 3.68
C PHE A 336 11.11 -20.98 3.00
N GLU A 337 11.10 -20.98 1.67
CA GLU A 337 12.30 -20.87 0.82
C GLU A 337 11.99 -19.85 -0.30
N GLY A 338 12.83 -18.82 -0.41
CA GLY A 338 12.65 -17.72 -1.38
C GLY A 338 13.86 -17.54 -2.31
N LEU A 339 13.61 -17.11 -3.54
CA LEU A 339 14.65 -16.80 -4.54
C LEU A 339 14.23 -15.61 -5.42
N THR A 340 15.01 -14.53 -5.38
CA THR A 340 14.82 -13.35 -6.26
C THR A 340 15.49 -13.56 -7.63
N VAL A 341 15.04 -12.78 -8.63
CA VAL A 341 15.57 -12.86 -10.00
C VAL A 341 17.07 -12.56 -10.09
N LEU A 342 17.55 -11.54 -9.35
CA LEU A 342 18.97 -11.17 -9.34
C LEU A 342 19.82 -12.25 -8.69
N LYS A 343 19.36 -12.80 -7.56
CA LYS A 343 20.06 -13.88 -6.86
C LYS A 343 20.15 -15.14 -7.73
N ALA A 344 19.09 -15.50 -8.45
CA ALA A 344 19.11 -16.62 -9.38
C ALA A 344 20.19 -16.45 -10.46
N MET A 345 20.30 -15.25 -11.03
CA MET A 345 21.33 -14.94 -12.03
C MET A 345 22.76 -14.97 -11.45
N GLN A 346 22.95 -14.44 -10.24
CA GLN A 346 24.25 -14.48 -9.56
C GLN A 346 24.71 -15.91 -9.25
N LEU A 347 23.81 -16.78 -8.79
CA LEU A 347 24.10 -18.19 -8.55
C LEU A 347 24.43 -18.91 -9.86
N ALA A 348 23.79 -18.52 -10.96
CA ALA A 348 24.11 -19.06 -12.27
C ALA A 348 25.50 -18.63 -12.76
N GLN A 349 25.91 -17.38 -12.53
CA GLN A 349 27.27 -16.91 -12.83
C GLN A 349 28.35 -17.65 -12.02
N ASN A 350 28.03 -18.04 -10.78
CA ASN A 350 28.93 -18.81 -9.93
C ASN A 350 28.98 -20.31 -10.28
N GLY A 351 28.09 -20.79 -11.16
CA GLY A 351 27.95 -22.20 -11.50
C GLY A 351 27.21 -23.05 -10.47
N ASP A 352 26.55 -22.41 -9.49
CA ASP A 352 25.75 -23.10 -8.46
C ASP A 352 24.41 -23.60 -9.01
N VAL A 353 23.88 -22.93 -10.05
CA VAL A 353 22.69 -23.34 -10.80
C VAL A 353 22.91 -23.23 -12.30
N GLU A 354 22.10 -23.95 -13.08
CA GLU A 354 22.14 -23.91 -14.53
C GLU A 354 21.67 -22.54 -15.05
N TRP A 355 22.47 -21.91 -15.91
CA TRP A 355 22.13 -20.64 -16.58
C TRP A 355 20.79 -20.69 -17.31
N ARG A 356 20.51 -21.84 -17.95
CA ARG A 356 19.25 -22.09 -18.65
C ARG A 356 18.04 -21.98 -17.72
N ASP A 357 18.14 -22.52 -16.51
CA ASP A 357 17.03 -22.52 -15.56
C ASP A 357 16.81 -21.09 -15.02
N ALA A 358 17.88 -20.35 -14.68
CA ALA A 358 17.79 -18.96 -14.23
C ALA A 358 17.21 -18.03 -15.33
N LYS A 359 17.62 -18.23 -16.59
CA LYS A 359 17.03 -17.54 -17.74
C LYS A 359 15.55 -17.87 -17.92
N LEU A 360 15.16 -19.13 -17.73
CA LEU A 360 13.76 -19.54 -17.79
C LEU A 360 12.91 -18.84 -16.72
N PHE A 361 13.46 -18.57 -15.54
CA PHE A 361 12.76 -17.81 -14.49
C PHE A 361 12.40 -16.38 -14.92
N LEU A 362 13.34 -15.66 -15.55
CA LEU A 362 13.09 -14.34 -16.16
C LEU A 362 12.10 -14.41 -17.32
N GLN A 363 12.17 -15.45 -18.15
CA GLN A 363 11.28 -15.63 -19.29
C GLN A 363 9.83 -15.97 -18.86
N ALA A 364 9.66 -16.83 -17.85
CA ALA A 364 8.38 -17.23 -17.31
C ALA A 364 7.64 -16.05 -16.64
N SER A 365 8.36 -15.23 -15.88
CA SER A 365 7.83 -14.00 -15.29
C SER A 365 7.43 -12.99 -16.38
N GLU A 366 8.26 -12.78 -17.41
CA GLU A 366 7.94 -11.89 -18.54
C GLU A 366 6.72 -12.38 -19.35
N LYS A 367 6.61 -13.70 -19.56
CA LYS A 367 5.43 -14.30 -20.20
C LYS A 367 4.17 -13.98 -19.42
N SER A 368 4.21 -14.10 -18.08
CA SER A 368 3.09 -13.76 -17.20
C SER A 368 2.72 -12.28 -17.29
N ARG A 369 3.71 -11.38 -17.26
CA ARG A 369 3.49 -9.93 -17.42
C ARG A 369 2.76 -9.60 -18.71
N ARG A 370 3.18 -10.19 -19.83
CA ARG A 370 2.54 -9.96 -21.15
C ARG A 370 1.09 -10.45 -21.18
N ILE A 371 0.79 -11.58 -20.54
CA ILE A 371 -0.56 -12.11 -20.44
C ILE A 371 -1.45 -11.16 -19.64
N ILE A 372 -0.98 -10.74 -18.47
CA ILE A 372 -1.71 -9.84 -17.55
C ILE A 372 -1.90 -8.46 -18.17
N GLU A 373 -0.86 -7.91 -18.79
CA GLU A 373 -0.91 -6.64 -19.54
C GLU A 373 -1.94 -6.71 -20.67
N SER A 374 -1.96 -7.80 -21.44
CA SER A 374 -2.91 -7.95 -22.55
C SER A 374 -4.34 -8.14 -22.06
N TYR A 375 -4.54 -8.80 -20.90
CA TYR A 375 -5.86 -9.13 -20.39
C TYR A 375 -6.52 -7.95 -19.66
N PHE A 376 -5.82 -7.32 -18.72
CA PHE A 376 -6.39 -6.28 -17.87
C PHE A 376 -6.16 -4.86 -18.38
N THR A 377 -5.04 -4.61 -19.06
CA THR A 377 -4.63 -3.24 -19.37
C THR A 377 -3.96 -3.10 -20.75
N PRO A 378 -4.65 -3.57 -21.82
CA PRO A 378 -4.08 -3.55 -23.17
C PRO A 378 -3.70 -2.11 -23.57
N GLY A 379 -2.44 -1.92 -23.97
CA GLY A 379 -1.94 -0.62 -24.41
C GLY A 379 -1.31 0.25 -23.32
N LYS A 380 -1.46 -0.07 -22.02
CA LYS A 380 -0.64 0.54 -20.94
C LYS A 380 0.43 -0.45 -20.49
N LYS A 381 1.68 0.00 -20.42
CA LYS A 381 2.80 -0.84 -20.02
C LYS A 381 2.69 -1.19 -18.53
N LEU A 382 2.82 -2.47 -18.21
CA LEU A 382 3.06 -2.96 -16.86
C LEU A 382 4.54 -3.18 -16.62
N HIS A 383 5.03 -2.68 -15.48
CA HIS A 383 6.35 -2.93 -14.95
C HIS A 383 6.25 -3.93 -13.80
N PHE A 384 7.29 -4.76 -13.59
CA PHE A 384 7.39 -5.54 -12.36
C PHE A 384 7.64 -4.60 -11.20
N SER A 385 6.83 -4.68 -10.15
CA SER A 385 7.15 -4.11 -8.85
C SER A 385 8.08 -5.06 -8.08
N PHE A 386 7.80 -6.37 -8.13
CA PHE A 386 8.60 -7.38 -7.45
C PHE A 386 8.34 -8.78 -8.03
N THR A 387 9.37 -9.62 -8.10
CA THR A 387 9.33 -10.99 -8.60
C THR A 387 9.98 -11.96 -7.62
N HIS A 388 9.19 -12.92 -7.12
CA HIS A 388 9.67 -13.86 -6.09
C HIS A 388 9.29 -15.30 -6.42
N LEU A 389 10.30 -16.16 -6.61
CA LEU A 389 10.08 -17.59 -6.60
C LEU A 389 10.03 -18.05 -5.15
N VAL A 390 8.90 -18.60 -4.73
CA VAL A 390 8.63 -19.01 -3.36
C VAL A 390 8.22 -20.48 -3.26
N CYS A 391 8.73 -21.18 -2.26
CA CYS A 391 8.28 -22.50 -1.86
C CYS A 391 7.89 -22.55 -0.37
N ARG A 392 6.78 -23.23 -0.07
CA ARG A 392 6.29 -23.55 1.27
C ARG A 392 6.31 -25.06 1.46
N THR A 393 6.96 -25.56 2.50
CA THR A 393 7.04 -26.99 2.81
C THR A 393 6.40 -27.27 4.17
N ALA A 394 5.46 -28.21 4.23
CA ALA A 394 4.87 -28.67 5.49
C ALA A 394 5.95 -29.28 6.40
N ILE A 395 5.95 -28.95 7.69
CA ILE A 395 6.83 -29.58 8.68
C ILE A 395 6.16 -30.84 9.22
N ASP A 396 6.84 -31.97 9.09
CA ASP A 396 6.35 -33.27 9.55
C ASP A 396 6.09 -33.26 11.07
N GLY A 397 4.92 -33.72 11.48
CA GLY A 397 4.52 -33.81 12.89
C GLY A 397 3.91 -32.54 13.48
N GLU A 398 3.86 -31.44 12.74
CA GLU A 398 3.30 -30.16 13.19
C GLU A 398 1.95 -29.80 12.54
N GLN A 399 1.29 -30.77 11.89
CA GLN A 399 0.10 -30.52 11.07
C GLN A 399 -1.23 -30.83 11.75
N GLU A 400 -1.20 -31.53 12.89
CA GLU A 400 -2.40 -32.03 13.56
C GLU A 400 -3.16 -30.91 14.28
N GLY A 401 -4.45 -30.72 13.97
CA GLY A 401 -5.32 -29.74 14.64
C GLY A 401 -5.08 -28.27 14.25
N ARG A 402 -4.32 -28.01 13.20
CA ARG A 402 -3.99 -26.65 12.76
C ARG A 402 -5.19 -25.93 12.12
N MET A 403 -5.36 -24.65 12.46
CA MET A 403 -6.43 -23.77 11.96
C MET A 403 -5.88 -22.48 11.33
N ASP A 404 -4.55 -22.34 11.27
CA ASP A 404 -3.85 -21.21 10.69
C ASP A 404 -3.82 -21.29 9.15
N LEU A 405 -3.59 -20.14 8.52
CA LEU A 405 -3.39 -20.03 7.08
C LEU A 405 -1.90 -20.06 6.75
N SER A 406 -1.54 -20.63 5.59
CA SER A 406 -0.16 -20.53 5.06
C SER A 406 0.18 -19.08 4.71
N HIS A 407 -0.83 -18.31 4.27
CA HIS A 407 -0.77 -16.86 4.14
C HIS A 407 -2.09 -16.25 4.62
N PRO A 408 -2.08 -15.32 5.59
CA PRO A 408 -3.29 -14.61 6.04
C PRO A 408 -4.02 -13.90 4.90
N VAL A 409 -5.30 -13.62 5.12
CA VAL A 409 -6.10 -12.80 4.20
C VAL A 409 -5.57 -11.37 4.21
N HIS A 410 -5.34 -10.82 3.02
CA HIS A 410 -4.81 -9.47 2.81
C HIS A 410 -5.20 -8.95 1.42
N ALA A 411 -4.95 -7.67 1.19
CA ALA A 411 -4.89 -7.06 -0.14
C ALA A 411 -3.46 -6.58 -0.39
N ASP A 412 -3.04 -6.59 -1.66
CA ASP A 412 -1.63 -6.40 -2.02
C ASP A 412 -1.20 -4.93 -2.08
N ASN A 413 -2.15 -3.99 -2.25
CA ASN A 413 -1.86 -2.56 -2.37
C ASN A 413 -2.53 -1.69 -1.30
N CYS A 414 -3.16 -2.28 -0.29
CA CYS A 414 -3.81 -1.54 0.79
C CYS A 414 -3.78 -2.30 2.11
N LEU A 415 -4.08 -1.57 3.19
CA LEU A 415 -4.34 -2.13 4.51
C LEU A 415 -5.81 -2.47 4.61
N LEU A 416 -6.10 -3.76 4.71
CA LEU A 416 -7.48 -4.26 4.80
C LEU A 416 -8.02 -4.06 6.22
N ASP A 417 -9.17 -3.40 6.34
CA ASP A 417 -9.93 -3.19 7.58
C ASP A 417 -11.28 -3.93 7.47
N PRO A 418 -11.38 -5.15 8.03
CA PRO A 418 -12.59 -5.96 7.90
C PRO A 418 -13.78 -5.40 8.69
N GLU A 419 -13.52 -4.68 9.79
CA GLU A 419 -14.56 -4.13 10.65
C GLU A 419 -15.20 -2.90 10.00
N GLY A 420 -14.37 -2.03 9.41
CA GLY A 420 -14.84 -0.86 8.66
C GLY A 420 -15.20 -1.12 7.19
N GLN A 421 -15.06 -2.36 6.70
CA GLN A 421 -15.20 -2.71 5.28
C GLN A 421 -14.41 -1.80 4.31
N GLU A 422 -13.21 -1.39 4.72
CA GLU A 422 -12.40 -0.42 3.96
C GLU A 422 -11.00 -0.97 3.66
N CYS A 423 -10.37 -0.41 2.64
CA CYS A 423 -9.05 -0.83 2.16
C CYS A 423 -8.19 0.40 1.90
N TRP A 424 -7.37 0.73 2.89
CA TRP A 424 -6.63 1.99 2.96
C TRP A 424 -5.35 1.91 2.13
N LYS A 425 -5.28 2.66 1.04
CA LYS A 425 -4.08 2.74 0.20
C LYS A 425 -3.04 3.68 0.82
N GLU A 426 -2.37 3.19 1.85
CA GLU A 426 -1.31 3.93 2.54
C GLU A 426 -0.12 3.05 2.93
N PRO A 427 1.09 3.61 3.12
CA PRO A 427 2.22 2.85 3.66
C PRO A 427 1.87 2.14 4.97
N PRO A 428 2.44 0.96 5.25
CA PRO A 428 3.43 0.22 4.47
C PRO A 428 2.82 -0.57 3.30
N ALA A 429 1.52 -0.42 3.01
CA ALA A 429 0.98 -1.09 1.84
C ALA A 429 1.69 -0.60 0.59
N TYR A 430 1.91 -1.50 -0.36
CA TYR A 430 2.49 -1.17 -1.64
C TYR A 430 1.44 -0.54 -2.55
N VAL A 431 1.02 0.69 -2.22
CA VAL A 431 -0.09 1.42 -2.85
C VAL A 431 0.02 1.58 -4.36
N TYR A 432 1.25 1.45 -4.87
CA TYR A 432 1.59 1.54 -6.27
C TYR A 432 1.42 0.22 -7.04
N ARG A 433 1.06 -0.89 -6.39
CA ARG A 433 0.77 -2.16 -7.07
C ARG A 433 -0.63 -2.11 -7.68
N ASP A 434 -0.71 -2.39 -8.97
CA ASP A 434 -1.96 -2.38 -9.73
C ASP A 434 -2.50 -3.81 -9.91
N TYR A 435 -1.61 -4.76 -10.21
CA TYR A 435 -1.97 -6.15 -10.44
C TYR A 435 -0.99 -7.10 -9.77
N SER A 436 -1.51 -8.27 -9.44
CA SER A 436 -0.79 -9.40 -8.86
C SER A 436 -0.97 -10.65 -9.72
N GLY A 437 0.04 -11.51 -9.69
CA GLY A 437 0.08 -12.76 -10.42
C GLY A 437 0.73 -13.87 -9.59
N ILE A 438 0.15 -15.06 -9.61
CA ILE A 438 0.71 -16.25 -8.98
C ILE A 438 0.80 -17.35 -10.03
N LEU A 439 2.02 -17.67 -10.48
CA LEU A 439 2.30 -18.73 -11.44
C LEU A 439 2.75 -20.00 -10.72
N TYR A 440 1.90 -21.02 -10.73
CA TYR A 440 2.13 -22.28 -10.03
C TYR A 440 3.06 -23.22 -10.77
N LEU A 441 3.93 -23.90 -10.02
CA LEU A 441 4.95 -24.80 -10.56
C LEU A 441 4.64 -26.28 -10.34
N ASN A 442 3.74 -26.62 -9.41
CA ASN A 442 3.43 -28.02 -9.07
C ASN A 442 2.08 -28.19 -8.38
N ASP A 443 1.64 -29.45 -8.24
CA ASP A 443 0.41 -29.91 -7.59
C ASP A 443 0.61 -31.16 -6.70
N ASP A 444 1.85 -31.62 -6.50
CA ASP A 444 2.19 -32.79 -5.68
C ASP A 444 2.23 -32.49 -4.17
N PHE A 445 1.20 -31.81 -3.66
CA PHE A 445 1.03 -31.46 -2.24
C PHE A 445 -0.45 -31.46 -1.82
N GLN A 446 -0.72 -31.33 -0.51
CA GLN A 446 -2.07 -31.23 0.05
C GLN A 446 -2.28 -29.87 0.74
N GLY A 447 -3.49 -29.33 0.61
CA GLY A 447 -3.82 -27.98 1.04
C GLY A 447 -3.25 -26.90 0.11
N GLY A 448 -2.89 -25.73 0.63
CA GLY A 448 -2.19 -24.70 -0.16
C GLY A 448 -3.00 -24.02 -1.26
N GLY A 449 -4.33 -24.18 -1.28
CA GLY A 449 -5.22 -23.49 -2.20
C GLY A 449 -5.20 -21.98 -1.99
N LEU A 450 -5.23 -21.19 -3.07
CA LEU A 450 -5.50 -19.76 -2.99
C LEU A 450 -7.00 -19.57 -2.89
N PHE A 451 -7.46 -18.71 -1.99
CA PHE A 451 -8.87 -18.34 -1.92
C PHE A 451 -9.03 -16.83 -1.86
N PHE A 452 -10.14 -16.35 -2.41
CA PHE A 452 -10.56 -14.95 -2.35
C PHE A 452 -11.70 -14.80 -1.36
N THR A 453 -11.79 -13.64 -0.71
CA THR A 453 -12.86 -13.29 0.22
C THR A 453 -13.53 -11.99 -0.19
N GLU A 454 -14.67 -11.69 0.44
CA GLU A 454 -15.15 -10.31 0.54
C GLU A 454 -14.23 -9.49 1.47
N MET A 455 -14.50 -8.19 1.61
CA MET A 455 -13.73 -7.29 2.50
C MET A 455 -13.83 -7.68 3.99
N ASP A 456 -14.82 -8.48 4.36
CA ASP A 456 -15.00 -9.01 5.72
C ASP A 456 -13.94 -10.07 6.13
N THR A 457 -13.07 -10.51 5.20
CA THR A 457 -12.05 -11.56 5.37
C THR A 457 -12.53 -12.96 5.72
N VAL A 458 -13.84 -13.17 5.81
CA VAL A 458 -14.46 -14.42 6.29
C VAL A 458 -15.25 -15.08 5.17
N THR A 459 -15.97 -14.30 4.37
CA THR A 459 -16.84 -14.81 3.30
C THR A 459 -16.01 -15.18 2.08
N VAL A 460 -15.73 -16.47 1.91
CA VAL A 460 -14.97 -16.99 0.76
C VAL A 460 -15.82 -16.92 -0.51
N THR A 461 -15.29 -16.27 -1.54
CA THR A 461 -15.97 -16.04 -2.83
C THR A 461 -15.51 -17.00 -3.92
N ALA A 462 -14.24 -17.40 -3.90
CA ALA A 462 -13.67 -18.37 -4.83
C ALA A 462 -12.43 -19.08 -4.26
N GLU A 463 -12.14 -20.27 -4.79
CA GLU A 463 -10.93 -21.03 -4.48
C GLU A 463 -10.26 -21.52 -5.77
N VAL A 464 -8.93 -21.39 -5.83
CA VAL A 464 -8.11 -21.81 -6.96
C VAL A 464 -7.07 -22.81 -6.50
N HIS A 465 -7.18 -24.03 -7.06
CA HIS A 465 -6.25 -25.12 -6.82
C HIS A 465 -4.97 -24.94 -7.65
N PRO A 466 -3.78 -24.94 -7.03
CA PRO A 466 -2.50 -24.87 -7.73
C PRO A 466 -2.27 -26.06 -8.66
N LYS A 467 -1.63 -25.80 -9.81
CA LYS A 467 -1.08 -26.84 -10.70
C LYS A 467 0.00 -26.28 -11.61
N CYS A 468 0.88 -27.13 -12.14
CA CYS A 468 1.93 -26.68 -13.05
C CYS A 468 1.35 -25.83 -14.21
N GLY A 469 1.93 -24.65 -14.41
CA GLY A 469 1.60 -23.75 -15.51
C GLY A 469 0.25 -23.06 -15.38
N ARG A 470 -0.39 -23.10 -14.20
CA ARG A 470 -1.56 -22.27 -13.88
C ARG A 470 -1.12 -20.90 -13.36
N LEU A 471 -1.60 -19.84 -14.00
CA LEU A 471 -1.43 -18.46 -13.58
C LEU A 471 -2.77 -17.94 -13.05
N VAL A 472 -2.79 -17.48 -11.81
CA VAL A 472 -3.90 -16.66 -11.29
C VAL A 472 -3.45 -15.21 -11.37
N ALA A 473 -4.29 -14.35 -11.92
CA ALA A 473 -4.00 -12.93 -12.01
C ALA A 473 -5.21 -12.11 -11.56
N PHE A 474 -4.95 -11.05 -10.81
CA PHE A 474 -6.00 -10.22 -10.22
C PHE A 474 -5.47 -8.81 -9.95
N SER A 475 -6.36 -7.83 -9.84
CA SER A 475 -5.99 -6.48 -9.38
C SER A 475 -5.60 -6.49 -7.89
N SER A 476 -4.62 -5.70 -7.48
CA SER A 476 -4.02 -5.78 -6.14
C SER A 476 -4.86 -5.16 -5.00
N GLY A 477 -6.05 -4.63 -5.31
CA GLY A 477 -6.86 -3.79 -4.42
C GLY A 477 -7.96 -4.46 -3.61
N LYS A 478 -8.88 -3.62 -3.12
CA LYS A 478 -9.99 -3.96 -2.22
C LYS A 478 -10.98 -4.98 -2.76
N GLU A 479 -11.01 -5.10 -4.08
CA GLU A 479 -11.86 -6.02 -4.83
C GLU A 479 -11.37 -7.47 -4.80
N ASN A 480 -10.11 -7.70 -4.43
CA ASN A 480 -9.52 -9.04 -4.39
C ASN A 480 -8.75 -9.34 -3.08
N PRO A 481 -9.38 -9.20 -1.88
CA PRO A 481 -8.81 -9.75 -0.66
C PRO A 481 -8.64 -11.26 -0.80
N HIS A 482 -7.48 -11.77 -0.39
CA HIS A 482 -7.13 -13.18 -0.64
C HIS A 482 -6.17 -13.74 0.40
N GLY A 483 -6.22 -15.06 0.56
CA GLY A 483 -5.37 -15.83 1.47
C GLY A 483 -4.96 -17.18 0.88
N VAL A 484 -4.08 -17.90 1.58
CA VAL A 484 -3.63 -19.24 1.16
C VAL A 484 -3.86 -20.24 2.29
N TRP A 485 -4.62 -21.29 2.00
CA TRP A 485 -4.85 -22.39 2.93
C TRP A 485 -3.54 -23.05 3.36
N ALA A 486 -3.50 -23.56 4.58
CA ALA A 486 -2.41 -24.36 5.12
C ALA A 486 -1.89 -25.41 4.12
N VAL A 487 -0.56 -25.52 3.94
CA VAL A 487 0.05 -26.67 3.26
C VAL A 487 0.22 -27.78 4.27
N SER A 488 -0.64 -28.80 4.20
CA SER A 488 -0.69 -29.88 5.20
C SER A 488 0.27 -31.03 4.89
N ARG A 489 0.70 -31.17 3.64
CA ARG A 489 1.67 -32.19 3.23
C ARG A 489 2.38 -31.79 1.94
N GLY A 490 3.67 -32.08 1.85
CA GLY A 490 4.46 -31.85 0.64
C GLY A 490 5.00 -30.43 0.56
N ARG A 491 5.34 -29.99 -0.67
CA ARG A 491 5.96 -28.69 -0.93
C ARG A 491 5.22 -27.97 -2.04
N ARG A 492 4.69 -26.79 -1.78
CA ARG A 492 4.04 -25.92 -2.75
C ARG A 492 5.02 -24.88 -3.26
N CYS A 493 5.22 -24.77 -4.57
CA CYS A 493 6.08 -23.75 -5.18
C CYS A 493 5.33 -22.92 -6.22
N ALA A 494 5.58 -21.62 -6.22
CA ALA A 494 5.01 -20.66 -7.16
C ALA A 494 5.98 -19.51 -7.44
N ILE A 495 5.74 -18.78 -8.52
CA ILE A 495 6.34 -17.47 -8.76
C ILE A 495 5.26 -16.43 -8.44
N ALA A 496 5.47 -15.68 -7.37
CA ALA A 496 4.66 -14.52 -7.00
C ALA A 496 5.18 -13.28 -7.74
N LEU A 497 4.26 -12.55 -8.35
CA LEU A 497 4.53 -11.47 -9.29
C LEU A 497 3.65 -10.29 -8.91
N TRP A 498 4.25 -9.12 -8.74
CA TRP A 498 3.52 -7.88 -8.52
C TRP A 498 3.87 -6.89 -9.60
N TYR A 499 2.88 -6.15 -10.09
CA TYR A 499 2.98 -5.25 -11.21
C TYR A 499 2.53 -3.83 -10.86
N THR A 500 3.13 -2.86 -11.53
CA THR A 500 2.80 -1.44 -11.39
C THR A 500 2.82 -0.74 -12.75
N HIS A 501 1.96 0.24 -12.93
CA HIS A 501 2.01 1.20 -14.03
C HIS A 501 3.08 2.27 -13.80
N SER A 502 3.48 2.50 -12.55
CA SER A 502 4.52 3.47 -12.21
C SER A 502 5.91 2.92 -12.51
N ARG A 503 6.56 3.50 -13.53
CA ARG A 503 7.96 3.19 -13.84
C ARG A 503 8.91 3.47 -12.67
N GLN A 504 8.59 4.43 -11.80
CA GLN A 504 9.41 4.79 -10.64
C GLN A 504 9.46 3.65 -9.62
N HIS A 505 8.41 2.84 -9.54
CA HIS A 505 8.31 1.69 -8.64
C HIS A 505 8.67 0.36 -9.30
N ALA A 506 9.38 0.40 -10.44
CA ALA A 506 9.85 -0.81 -11.12
C ALA A 506 10.99 -1.51 -10.35
N GLU A 507 10.98 -2.84 -10.38
CA GLU A 507 11.92 -3.75 -9.72
C GLU A 507 13.36 -3.52 -10.20
N GLN A 508 14.16 -2.84 -9.39
CA GLN A 508 15.55 -2.50 -9.72
C GLN A 508 16.46 -3.74 -9.81
N GLU A 509 16.16 -4.79 -9.03
CA GLU A 509 16.91 -6.06 -9.09
C GLU A 509 16.77 -6.75 -10.45
N ARG A 510 15.61 -6.60 -11.10
CA ARG A 510 15.36 -7.20 -12.40
C ARG A 510 16.19 -6.57 -13.50
N VAL A 511 16.36 -5.25 -13.48
CA VAL A 511 17.24 -4.53 -14.42
C VAL A 511 18.66 -5.08 -14.34
N LYS A 512 19.19 -5.22 -13.13
CA LYS A 512 20.51 -5.82 -12.91
C LYS A 512 20.58 -7.28 -13.38
N ALA A 513 19.53 -8.06 -13.13
CA ALA A 513 19.46 -9.46 -13.58
C ALA A 513 19.48 -9.57 -15.12
N GLU A 514 18.78 -8.67 -15.82
CA GLU A 514 18.76 -8.59 -17.28
C GLU A 514 20.12 -8.14 -17.84
N GLU A 515 20.80 -7.18 -17.21
CA GLU A 515 22.17 -6.77 -17.58
C GLU A 515 23.16 -7.94 -17.48
N LEU A 516 23.08 -8.75 -16.42
CA LEU A 516 23.91 -9.96 -16.29
C LEU A 516 23.58 -10.99 -17.40
N MET A 517 22.31 -11.04 -17.84
CA MET A 517 21.88 -11.93 -18.92
C MET A 517 22.46 -11.52 -20.28
N GLU A 518 22.58 -10.22 -20.54
CA GLU A 518 23.13 -9.67 -21.79
C GLU A 518 24.65 -9.80 -21.89
N GLN A 519 25.36 -9.67 -20.77
CA GLN A 519 26.83 -9.79 -20.72
C GLN A 519 27.35 -11.21 -21.01
N ASP A 520 26.53 -12.24 -20.80
CA ASP A 520 26.91 -13.64 -20.99
C ASP A 520 26.49 -14.21 -22.35
N GLN A 521 25.95 -13.40 -23.29
CA GLN A 521 25.78 -13.85 -24.69
C GLN A 521 27.17 -13.91 -25.36
N PRO A 522 27.69 -15.11 -25.70
CA PRO A 522 28.88 -15.19 -26.53
C PRO A 522 28.51 -14.72 -27.94
N ASP A 523 29.32 -13.83 -28.50
CA ASP A 523 29.32 -13.45 -29.92
C ASP A 523 29.38 -14.72 -30.78
N GLY A 524 28.21 -15.19 -31.19
CA GLY A 524 27.99 -16.54 -31.69
C GLY A 524 27.14 -16.56 -32.94
N ASP A 525 27.35 -15.60 -33.85
CA ASP A 525 26.85 -15.72 -35.21
C ASP A 525 27.76 -14.97 -36.22
N LYS A 526 28.87 -15.62 -36.57
CA LYS A 526 29.49 -15.45 -37.90
C LYS A 526 29.67 -16.81 -38.53
N HIS A 527 28.64 -17.19 -39.27
CA HIS A 527 28.65 -18.31 -40.19
C HIS A 527 29.86 -18.28 -41.13
N GLN A 528 30.38 -19.49 -41.32
CA GLN A 528 31.37 -19.89 -42.31
C GLN A 528 30.96 -19.41 -43.70
N GLY A 529 31.79 -18.54 -44.28
CA GLY A 529 31.91 -18.35 -45.72
C GLY A 529 33.27 -18.89 -46.14
N THR A 530 33.28 -20.06 -46.76
CA THR A 530 34.43 -20.62 -47.46
C THR A 530 34.85 -19.68 -48.59
N ASP A 531 36.11 -19.28 -48.64
CA ASP A 531 36.87 -19.25 -49.90
C ASP A 531 38.37 -19.18 -49.60
N GLY A 532 39.11 -20.09 -50.23
CA GLY A 532 40.53 -20.28 -50.01
C GLY A 532 41.40 -19.28 -50.76
N SER A 533 42.58 -18.97 -50.21
CA SER A 533 43.82 -18.90 -50.98
C SER A 533 45.04 -18.70 -50.06
N SER A 534 45.89 -19.72 -50.05
CA SER A 534 47.37 -19.68 -50.07
C SER A 534 48.20 -18.82 -49.09
N ARG A 535 49.20 -19.52 -48.51
CA ARG A 535 50.58 -19.07 -48.15
C ARG A 535 50.69 -18.09 -46.97
N SER A 536 51.65 -18.17 -46.05
CA SER A 536 52.80 -19.04 -45.79
C SER A 536 53.42 -18.55 -44.47
N SER A 537 54.09 -19.44 -43.71
CA SER A 537 55.28 -19.20 -42.84
C SER A 537 55.22 -18.03 -41.83
N SER A 538 55.54 -18.14 -40.55
CA SER A 538 56.52 -18.98 -39.87
C SER A 538 56.48 -18.59 -38.38
N GLU A 539 56.47 -19.57 -37.49
CA GLU A 539 56.95 -19.48 -36.10
C GLU A 539 58.48 -19.22 -36.04
N PRO A 540 59.13 -19.10 -34.87
CA PRO A 540 58.70 -18.68 -33.52
C PRO A 540 59.75 -17.75 -32.84
N ARG A 541 59.51 -17.29 -31.60
CA ARG A 541 60.49 -17.36 -30.47
C ARG A 541 59.97 -16.77 -29.17
N ALA A 542 60.26 -17.50 -28.09
CA ALA A 542 59.91 -17.26 -26.69
C ALA A 542 61.02 -16.44 -25.95
N PRO A 543 61.23 -16.55 -24.63
CA PRO A 543 60.60 -15.76 -23.55
C PRO A 543 61.62 -15.07 -22.61
N SER A 544 61.20 -14.14 -21.76
CA SER A 544 61.91 -13.78 -20.50
C SER A 544 60.94 -13.08 -19.55
N ARG A 545 60.59 -13.57 -18.35
CA ARG A 545 61.28 -13.86 -17.06
C ARG A 545 61.66 -12.63 -16.22
N ALA A 546 61.18 -12.69 -14.96
CA ALA A 546 61.60 -12.00 -13.73
C ALA A 546 61.27 -10.51 -13.62
N ALA A 547 61.11 -9.87 -12.45
CA ALA A 547 60.71 -10.20 -11.08
C ALA A 547 60.70 -8.85 -10.32
N LYS A 548 59.82 -8.73 -9.33
CA LYS A 548 59.64 -7.68 -8.29
C LYS A 548 60.97 -7.19 -7.65
N PRO A 549 61.06 -6.03 -6.92
CA PRO A 549 60.10 -5.59 -5.89
C PRO A 549 59.93 -4.09 -5.55
N ALA A 550 58.98 -3.92 -4.62
CA ALA A 550 58.46 -2.80 -3.84
C ALA A 550 59.36 -1.59 -3.49
N GLU A 551 58.72 -0.42 -3.43
CA GLU A 551 59.05 0.67 -2.50
C GLU A 551 57.77 1.24 -1.84
N GLN A 552 57.80 1.28 -0.51
CA GLN A 552 56.83 1.98 0.35
C GLN A 552 57.16 3.48 0.38
N ARG A 553 56.14 4.32 0.31
CA ARG A 553 56.17 5.67 0.90
C ARG A 553 54.82 6.00 1.54
N GLN A 554 54.83 6.06 2.88
CA GLN A 554 53.79 6.71 3.66
C GLN A 554 53.78 8.21 3.36
N LYS A 555 52.58 8.80 3.21
CA LYS A 555 52.27 10.11 3.76
C LYS A 555 50.78 10.24 4.07
N SER A 556 50.56 10.84 5.22
CA SER A 556 49.36 11.12 5.99
C SER A 556 48.37 12.09 5.36
N GLY A 557 47.09 11.93 5.68
CA GLY A 557 46.28 13.01 6.24
C GLY A 557 45.06 13.47 5.45
N LEU A 558 43.89 13.07 5.96
CA LEU A 558 42.59 13.75 5.90
C LEU A 558 41.87 13.84 4.55
N ASP A 559 41.15 12.78 4.20
CA ASP A 559 40.01 12.84 3.27
C ASP A 559 38.73 12.41 4.00
N ARG A 560 37.87 13.40 4.28
CA ARG A 560 36.52 13.23 4.82
C ARG A 560 35.63 12.75 3.68
N LYS A 561 35.62 11.44 3.42
CA LYS A 561 34.66 10.83 2.48
C LYS A 561 33.29 10.78 3.13
N GLN A 562 32.38 11.62 2.63
CA GLN A 562 30.95 11.44 2.80
C GLN A 562 30.57 10.05 2.27
N HIS A 563 30.08 9.20 3.16
CA HIS A 563 29.32 8.02 2.74
C HIS A 563 28.02 8.50 2.11
N PRO A 564 27.67 8.08 0.88
CA PRO A 564 26.28 8.17 0.45
C PRO A 564 25.48 7.30 1.43
N LYS A 565 24.52 7.93 2.12
CA LYS A 565 23.51 7.23 2.92
C LYS A 565 22.78 6.26 1.97
N VAL A 566 23.21 5.00 2.00
CA VAL A 566 22.40 3.90 1.49
C VAL A 566 21.13 3.92 2.34
N LEU A 567 20.01 4.30 1.74
CA LEU A 567 18.68 4.05 2.28
C LEU A 567 18.59 2.55 2.53
N ARG A 568 18.82 2.15 3.79
CA ARG A 568 18.44 0.84 4.29
C ARG A 568 16.93 0.76 4.15
N ALA A 569 16.44 -0.23 3.40
CA ALA A 569 15.08 -0.69 3.50
C ALA A 569 14.80 -1.01 4.99
N ARG A 570 14.09 -0.10 5.65
CA ARG A 570 13.54 -0.31 6.98
C ARG A 570 12.34 -1.25 6.81
N ASP A 571 12.50 -2.41 7.44
CA ASP A 571 11.50 -3.28 8.03
C ASP A 571 10.15 -3.46 7.36
N GLU A 572 9.91 -4.66 6.82
CA GLU A 572 8.57 -5.18 6.59
C GLU A 572 8.51 -6.71 6.78
N PHE A 573 7.29 -7.15 7.09
CA PHE A 573 6.76 -8.44 7.53
C PHE A 573 6.95 -8.74 9.01
#